data_AF-A0A3E1EDZ7-F1
#
_entry.id   AF-A0A3E1EDZ7-F1
#
_cell.length_a   1.000
_cell.length_b   1.000
_cell.length_c   1.000
_cell.angle_alpha   90.00
_cell.angle_beta   90.00
_cell.angle_gamma   90.00
#
_symmetry.space_group_name_H-M   'P 1'
#
loop_
_entity.id
_entity.type
_entity.pdbx_description
1 polymer ?
#
loop_
_entity_poly.entity_id
_entity_poly.type
_entity_poly.pdbx_seq_one_letter_code
_entity_poly.pdbx_strand_id
1 'polypeptide(L)'
;GEPNFAVMQRLVSGVATVSEEAIIAAMRQLWETLKIVVEPSGAVPYAALLENNLRVTGQRVGLILSGGNVDLDALPWMMKQP
;
A
#
# COMPACT_ATOMS: atom_id res chain seq x y z
N GLY A 1 8.90 10.38 -17.00
CA GLY A 1 8.11 9.13 -16.87
C GLY A 1 8.14 8.26 -18.11
N GLU A 2 8.38 8.81 -19.29
CA GLU A 2 8.28 8.09 -20.58
C GLU A 2 9.11 6.80 -20.67
N PRO A 3 10.39 6.72 -20.22
CA PRO A 3 11.12 5.46 -20.23
C PRO A 3 10.50 4.38 -19.33
N ASN A 4 10.03 4.78 -18.13
CA ASN A 4 9.40 3.86 -17.19
C ASN A 4 8.07 3.35 -17.74
N PHE A 5 7.27 4.22 -18.36
CA PHE A 5 6.00 3.85 -18.96
C PHE A 5 6.18 2.84 -20.09
N ALA A 6 7.18 3.05 -20.97
CA ALA A 6 7.51 2.12 -22.03
C ALA A 6 7.92 0.73 -21.51
N VAL A 7 8.66 0.68 -20.39
CA VAL A 7 9.02 -0.58 -19.72
C VAL A 7 7.81 -1.24 -19.09
N MET A 8 6.96 -0.47 -18.39
CA MET A 8 5.75 -0.97 -17.75
C MET A 8 4.79 -1.60 -18.76
N GLN A 9 4.59 -0.95 -19.92
CA GLN A 9 3.73 -1.49 -20.99
C GLN A 9 4.19 -2.87 -21.51
N ARG A 10 5.47 -3.21 -21.34
CA ARG A 10 6.03 -4.50 -21.79
C ARG A 10 6.07 -5.55 -20.69
N LEU A 11 6.27 -5.14 -19.44
CA LEU A 11 6.63 -6.06 -18.35
C LEU A 11 5.59 -6.16 -17.22
N VAL A 12 4.72 -5.17 -17.06
CA VAL A 12 3.72 -5.16 -15.99
C VAL A 12 2.46 -5.90 -16.44
N SER A 13 2.07 -6.94 -15.70
CA SER A 13 0.90 -7.77 -16.02
C SER A 13 -0.44 -7.09 -15.70
N GLY A 14 -0.45 -6.04 -14.89
CA GLY A 14 -1.66 -5.33 -14.51
C GLY A 14 -1.41 -4.19 -13.54
N VAL A 15 -2.42 -3.32 -13.43
CA VAL A 15 -2.45 -2.19 -12.51
C VAL A 15 -3.72 -2.29 -11.70
N ALA A 16 -3.61 -2.12 -10.38
CA ALA A 16 -4.75 -2.00 -9.48
C ALA A 16 -4.71 -0.62 -8.81
N THR A 17 -5.89 -0.07 -8.57
CA THR A 17 -6.07 1.14 -7.76
C THR A 17 -6.54 0.75 -6.36
N VAL A 18 -6.42 1.67 -5.41
CA VAL A 18 -6.91 1.50 -4.03
C VAL A 18 -7.55 2.79 -3.54
N SER A 19 -8.47 2.68 -2.60
CA SER A 19 -9.04 3.84 -1.89
C SER A 19 -8.08 4.42 -0.86
N GLU A 20 -8.28 5.69 -0.49
CA GLU A 20 -7.52 6.33 0.58
C GLU A 20 -7.81 5.69 1.94
N GLU A 21 -9.06 5.27 2.17
CA GLU A 21 -9.49 4.54 3.36
C GLU A 21 -8.73 3.22 3.52
N ALA A 22 -8.54 2.47 2.43
CA ALA A 22 -7.76 1.24 2.42
C ALA A 22 -6.27 1.50 2.68
N ILE A 23 -5.71 2.61 2.17
CA ILE A 23 -4.33 3.00 2.47
C ILE A 23 -4.17 3.25 3.98
N ILE A 24 -5.06 4.02 4.60
CA ILE A 24 -5.00 4.33 6.04
C ILE A 24 -5.14 3.05 6.88
N ALA A 25 -6.08 2.16 6.51
CA ALA A 25 -6.24 0.86 7.16
C ALA A 25 -4.99 -0.02 7.03
N ALA A 26 -4.38 -0.04 5.83
CA ALA A 26 -3.15 -0.77 5.56
C ALA A 26 -1.98 -0.26 6.40
N MET A 27 -1.77 1.05 6.48
CA MET A 27 -0.71 1.63 7.30
C MET A 27 -0.85 1.21 8.76
N ARG A 28 -2.08 1.31 9.31
CA ARG A 28 -2.37 0.92 10.68
C ARG A 28 -2.11 -0.56 10.94
N GLN A 29 -2.59 -1.44 10.06
CA GLN A 29 -2.41 -2.89 10.21
C GLN A 29 -0.95 -3.32 10.10
N LEU A 30 -0.17 -2.72 9.20
CA LEU A 30 1.27 -2.97 9.07
C LEU A 30 2.00 -2.60 10.36
N TRP A 31 1.67 -1.46 10.98
CA TRP A 31 2.20 -1.11 12.30
C TRP A 31 1.70 -2.06 13.41
N GLU A 32 0.41 -2.41 13.45
CA GLU A 32 -0.17 -3.29 14.47
C GLU A 32 0.44 -4.70 14.44
N THR A 33 0.76 -5.20 13.25
CA THR A 33 1.20 -6.58 13.05
C THR A 33 2.71 -6.71 12.96
N LEU A 34 3.34 -5.90 12.10
CA LEU A 34 4.78 -6.00 11.80
C LEU A 34 5.62 -5.05 12.66
N LYS A 35 4.99 -4.07 13.33
CA LYS A 35 5.66 -2.98 14.07
C LYS A 35 6.56 -2.12 13.17
N ILE A 36 6.24 -2.07 11.88
CA ILE A 36 6.90 -1.24 10.88
C ILE A 36 6.00 -0.03 10.59
N VAL A 37 6.55 1.17 10.73
CA VAL A 37 5.88 2.41 10.31
C VAL A 37 6.14 2.61 8.83
N VAL A 38 5.08 2.82 8.06
CA VAL A 38 5.13 3.08 6.61
C VAL A 38 4.42 4.39 6.30
N GLU A 39 4.91 5.09 5.27
CA GLU A 39 4.21 6.25 4.71
C GLU A 39 3.02 5.79 3.83
N PRO A 40 2.08 6.68 3.46
CA PRO A 40 0.90 6.29 2.68
C PRO A 40 1.22 5.56 1.37
N SER A 41 2.17 6.07 0.57
CA SER A 41 2.62 5.42 -0.67
C SER A 41 3.22 4.03 -0.44
N GLY A 42 3.91 3.83 0.68
CA GLY A 42 4.50 2.55 1.06
C GLY A 42 3.47 1.48 1.46
N ALA A 43 2.27 1.88 1.84
CA ALA A 43 1.19 0.97 2.23
C ALA A 43 0.31 0.50 1.06
N VAL A 44 0.37 1.17 -0.11
CA VAL A 44 -0.48 0.90 -1.29
C VAL A 44 -0.48 -0.59 -1.70
N PRO A 45 0.65 -1.31 -1.76
CA PRO A 45 0.64 -2.71 -2.16
C PRO A 45 -0.14 -3.61 -1.19
N TYR A 46 -0.13 -3.30 0.11
CA TYR A 46 -0.89 -4.04 1.11
C TYR A 46 -2.38 -3.64 1.07
N ALA A 47 -2.70 -2.36 0.87
CA ALA A 47 -4.07 -1.90 0.67
C ALA A 47 -4.77 -2.61 -0.51
N ALA A 48 -4.04 -2.89 -1.60
CA ALA A 48 -4.59 -3.62 -2.74
C ALA A 48 -5.00 -5.07 -2.40
N LEU A 49 -4.35 -5.69 -1.40
CA LEU A 49 -4.75 -6.98 -0.88
C LEU A 49 -5.98 -6.89 0.02
N LEU A 50 -6.08 -5.84 0.83
CA LEU A 50 -7.23 -5.63 1.73
C LEU A 50 -8.54 -5.44 0.95
N GLU A 51 -8.49 -4.72 -0.17
CA GLU A 51 -9.65 -4.55 -1.04
C GLU A 51 -9.96 -5.78 -1.92
N ASN A 52 -9.16 -6.85 -1.84
CA ASN A 52 -9.29 -8.03 -2.70
C ASN A 52 -9.20 -7.70 -4.21
N ASN A 53 -8.51 -6.61 -4.56
CA ASN A 53 -8.34 -6.19 -5.96
C ASN A 53 -7.39 -7.13 -6.74
N LEU A 54 -6.70 -8.03 -6.04
CA LEU A 54 -5.74 -8.98 -6.61
C LEU A 54 -6.18 -10.42 -6.35
N ARG A 55 -6.25 -11.24 -7.42
CA ARG A 55 -6.60 -12.67 -7.33
C ARG A 55 -5.39 -13.51 -6.89
N VAL A 56 -4.95 -13.32 -5.66
CA VAL A 56 -3.70 -13.93 -5.13
C VAL A 56 -3.90 -14.85 -3.92
N THR A 57 -5.14 -15.19 -3.59
CA THR A 57 -5.46 -16.13 -2.49
C THR A 57 -4.74 -17.46 -2.65
N GLY A 58 -4.13 -17.95 -1.57
CA GLY A 58 -3.38 -19.22 -1.57
C GLY A 58 -1.99 -19.14 -2.22
N GLN A 59 -1.58 -17.98 -2.73
CA GLN A 59 -0.26 -17.78 -3.32
C GLN A 59 0.73 -17.20 -2.31
N ARG A 60 2.03 -17.39 -2.57
CA ARG A 60 3.10 -16.69 -1.84
C ARG A 60 3.33 -15.34 -2.51
N VAL A 61 2.98 -14.25 -1.82
CA VAL A 61 3.03 -12.89 -2.35
C VAL A 61 4.18 -12.11 -1.70
N GLY A 62 4.98 -11.43 -2.52
CA GLY A 62 5.96 -10.44 -2.07
C GLY A 62 5.41 -9.03 -2.21
N LEU A 63 5.54 -8.22 -1.16
CA LEU A 63 5.14 -6.82 -1.14
C LEU A 63 6.36 -5.93 -0.91
N ILE A 64 6.40 -4.79 -1.61
CA ILE A 64 7.45 -3.79 -1.42
C ILE A 64 6.90 -2.66 -0.56
N LEU A 65 7.46 -2.49 0.63
CA LEU A 65 7.21 -1.32 1.47
C LEU A 65 8.24 -0.26 1.08
N SER A 66 7.83 0.70 0.23
CA SER A 66 8.77 1.60 -0.44
C SER A 66 9.36 2.69 0.46
N GLY A 67 8.68 3.06 1.56
CA GLY A 67 9.07 4.20 2.39
C GLY A 67 8.32 4.26 3.72
N GLY A 68 8.88 5.03 4.64
CA GLY A 68 8.39 5.22 6.01
C GLY A 68 8.59 6.66 6.50
N ASN A 69 8.68 7.63 5.58
CA ASN A 69 8.90 9.02 5.93
C ASN A 69 7.56 9.69 6.32
N VAL A 70 7.24 9.63 7.60
CA VAL A 70 5.95 10.06 8.16
C VAL A 70 6.16 10.75 9.50
N ASP A 71 5.34 11.75 9.78
CA ASP A 71 5.24 12.36 11.09
C ASP A 71 4.41 11.46 12.04
N LEU A 72 5.04 11.00 13.12
CA LEU A 72 4.42 10.10 14.10
C LEU A 72 3.33 10.78 14.93
N ASP A 73 3.37 12.10 15.05
CA ASP A 73 2.36 12.87 15.77
C ASP A 73 1.12 13.16 14.90
N ALA A 74 1.20 12.90 13.59
CA ALA A 74 0.16 13.19 12.60
C ALA A 74 -0.28 11.95 11.80
N LEU A 75 -0.29 10.78 12.44
CA LEU A 75 -0.70 9.53 11.76
C LEU A 75 -2.17 9.58 11.36
N PRO A 76 -2.53 9.20 10.11
CA PRO A 76 -3.86 9.46 9.57
C PRO A 76 -4.98 8.67 10.27
N TRP A 77 -4.66 7.55 10.93
CA TRP A 77 -5.63 6.78 11.72
C TRP A 77 -5.85 7.33 13.15
N MET A 78 -5.06 8.31 13.59
CA MET A 78 -5.24 8.96 14.89
C MET A 78 -6.27 10.10 14.84
N MET A 79 -6.53 10.65 13.65
CA MET A 79 -7.60 11.62 13.46
C MET A 79 -8.95 10.91 13.57
N LYS A 80 -9.80 11.34 14.51
CA LYS A 80 -11.17 10.84 14.61
C LYS A 80 -11.88 11.10 13.28
N GLN A 81 -12.35 10.03 12.62
CA GLN A 81 -13.36 10.20 11.58
C GLN A 81 -14.61 10.83 12.24
N PRO A 82 -15.19 11.88 11.64
CA PRO A 82 -16.44 12.47 12.14
C PRO A 82 -17.58 11.44 12.15
#